data_AF-A0A108UBA6-F1
#
_entry.id   AF-A0A108UBA6-F1
#
_cell.length_a   1.000
_cell.length_b   1.000
_cell.length_c   1.000
_cell.angle_alpha   90.00
_cell.angle_beta   90.00
_cell.angle_gamma   90.00
#
_symmetry.space_group_name_H-M   'P 1'
#
loop_
_entity.id
_entity.type
_entity.pdbx_description
1 polymer ?
#
loop_
_entity_poly.entity_id
_entity_poly.type
_entity_poly.pdbx_seq_one_letter_code
_entity_poly.pdbx_strand_id
1 'polypeptide(L)'
;MKHQKVDRLVAVGLGAYLRQVDLSLHRASGHPRHVLTDYLREHSAVPAVVCDFFWGGVRLDAGDRLSSIPRLIRLRLMNRWRRDPVVSASFFPLANDVVRKIAGYLDDGQARIDMEASHLHLILAYLNEELRRTLGSAYTDAYGCVEHFNQCDHKQFRSIDEIVGRKWPF
;
A
#
# COMPACT_ATOMS: atom_id res chain seq x y z
N MET A 1 8.45 -12.96 16.79
CA MET A 1 7.50 -12.28 15.88
C MET A 1 6.83 -13.35 15.05
N LYS A 2 5.50 -13.34 14.99
CA LYS A 2 4.73 -14.25 14.13
C LYS A 2 4.85 -13.80 12.68
N HIS A 3 4.74 -14.72 11.75
CA HIS A 3 4.72 -14.42 10.33
C HIS A 3 3.44 -14.96 9.70
N GLN A 4 2.96 -14.32 8.64
CA GLN A 4 1.78 -14.76 7.91
C GLN A 4 2.14 -15.05 6.46
N LYS A 5 1.63 -16.17 5.94
CA LYS A 5 1.66 -16.47 4.50
C LYS A 5 0.59 -15.63 3.81
N VAL A 6 0.90 -15.15 2.63
CA VAL A 6 0.00 -14.32 1.82
C VAL A 6 0.00 -14.85 0.41
N ASP A 7 -1.17 -14.92 -0.22
CA ASP A 7 -1.23 -15.17 -1.64
C ASP A 7 -0.41 -14.11 -2.39
N ARG A 8 0.38 -14.56 -3.37
CA ARG A 8 1.31 -13.66 -4.07
C ARG A 8 0.59 -12.55 -4.83
N LEU A 9 -0.52 -12.87 -5.50
CA LEU A 9 -1.29 -11.87 -6.27
C LEU A 9 -1.92 -10.85 -5.33
N VAL A 10 -2.40 -11.29 -4.16
CA VAL A 10 -2.87 -10.38 -3.11
C VAL A 10 -1.75 -9.46 -2.64
N ALA A 11 -0.55 -9.98 -2.37
CA ALA A 11 0.58 -9.16 -1.93
C ALA A 11 1.05 -8.15 -3.00
N VAL A 12 1.01 -8.54 -4.28
CA VAL A 12 1.33 -7.64 -5.40
C VAL A 12 0.27 -6.56 -5.57
N GLY A 13 -1.02 -6.92 -5.59
CA GLY A 13 -2.12 -5.95 -5.69
C GLY A 13 -2.12 -4.97 -4.52
N LEU A 14 -1.85 -5.46 -3.31
CA LEU A 14 -1.68 -4.62 -2.13
C LEU A 14 -0.49 -3.67 -2.24
N GLY A 15 0.66 -4.15 -2.70
CA GLY A 15 1.83 -3.31 -2.93
C GLY A 15 1.57 -2.22 -3.97
N ALA A 16 0.89 -2.57 -5.07
CA ALA A 16 0.49 -1.61 -6.09
C ALA A 16 -0.46 -0.56 -5.54
N TYR A 17 -1.48 -0.97 -4.79
CA TYR A 17 -2.43 -0.07 -4.15
C TYR A 17 -1.78 0.89 -3.15
N LEU A 18 -0.99 0.37 -2.19
CA LEU A 18 -0.27 1.20 -1.21
C LEU A 18 0.70 2.16 -1.90
N ARG A 19 1.31 1.75 -3.01
CA ARG A 19 2.20 2.61 -3.79
C ARG A 19 1.44 3.69 -4.56
N GLN A 20 0.30 3.37 -5.17
CA GLN A 20 -0.57 4.32 -5.85
C GLN A 20 -1.04 5.41 -4.87
N VAL A 21 -1.48 5.01 -3.68
CA VAL A 21 -1.91 5.93 -2.63
C VAL A 21 -0.76 6.82 -2.16
N ASP A 22 0.41 6.23 -1.86
CA ASP A 22 1.62 6.97 -1.43
C ASP A 22 2.06 8.02 -2.47
N LEU A 23 2.16 7.62 -3.74
CA LEU A 23 2.53 8.50 -4.84
C LEU A 23 1.50 9.62 -5.04
N SER A 24 0.22 9.28 -4.99
CA SER A 24 -0.88 10.25 -5.20
C SER A 24 -0.92 11.29 -4.07
N LEU A 25 -0.80 10.85 -2.82
CA LEU A 25 -0.72 11.75 -1.66
C LEU A 25 0.52 12.67 -1.79
N HIS A 26 1.66 12.15 -2.24
CA HIS A 26 2.92 12.91 -2.29
C HIS A 26 2.83 14.05 -3.32
N ARG A 27 2.23 13.74 -4.48
CA ARG A 27 2.03 14.70 -5.57
C ARG A 27 0.88 15.68 -5.30
N ALA A 28 -0.04 15.36 -4.40
CA ALA A 28 -1.16 16.21 -4.05
C ALA A 28 -0.82 17.37 -3.10
N SER A 29 0.42 17.45 -2.58
CA SER A 29 0.87 18.49 -1.63
C SER A 29 0.62 19.95 -2.07
N GLY A 30 0.30 20.21 -3.35
CA GLY A 30 -0.05 21.53 -3.88
C GLY A 30 -1.46 21.65 -4.47
N HIS A 31 -2.34 20.66 -4.30
CA HIS A 31 -3.66 20.61 -4.92
C HIS A 31 -4.81 20.66 -3.91
N PRO A 32 -6.00 21.16 -4.30
CA PRO A 32 -7.19 21.05 -3.47
C PRO A 32 -7.52 19.58 -3.19
N ARG A 33 -7.87 19.30 -1.95
CA ARG A 33 -8.12 17.93 -1.47
C ARG A 33 -9.18 17.14 -2.24
N HIS A 34 -10.26 17.79 -2.67
CA HIS A 34 -11.33 17.13 -3.41
C HIS A 34 -10.80 16.51 -4.70
N VAL A 35 -9.83 17.16 -5.36
CA VAL A 35 -9.18 16.65 -6.58
C VAL A 35 -8.47 15.31 -6.32
N LEU A 36 -7.75 15.17 -5.20
CA LEU A 36 -7.13 13.91 -4.83
C LEU A 36 -8.19 12.85 -4.49
N THR A 37 -9.24 13.24 -3.79
CA THR A 37 -10.31 12.33 -3.34
C THR A 37 -11.10 11.78 -4.54
N ASP A 38 -11.45 12.64 -5.49
CA ASP A 38 -12.14 12.27 -6.73
C ASP A 38 -11.26 11.38 -7.60
N TYR A 39 -9.98 11.74 -7.77
CA TYR A 39 -9.02 10.91 -8.50
C TYR A 39 -8.94 9.49 -7.93
N LEU A 40 -8.74 9.36 -6.61
CA LEU A 40 -8.64 8.06 -5.95
C LEU A 40 -9.98 7.31 -6.02
N ARG A 41 -11.13 7.98 -5.89
CA ARG A 41 -12.45 7.35 -6.03
C ARG A 41 -12.66 6.77 -7.44
N GLU A 42 -12.25 7.49 -8.47
CA GLU A 42 -12.43 7.12 -9.87
C GLU A 42 -11.45 6.02 -10.34
N HIS A 43 -10.22 6.01 -9.82
CA HIS A 43 -9.13 5.15 -10.33
C HIS A 43 -8.70 4.04 -9.34
N SER A 44 -9.28 4.03 -8.13
CA SER A 44 -9.04 2.99 -7.13
C SER A 44 -10.31 2.80 -6.31
N ALA A 45 -11.19 1.89 -6.72
CA ALA A 45 -12.50 1.68 -6.10
C ALA A 45 -12.39 1.63 -4.56
N VAL A 46 -12.83 2.71 -3.91
CA VAL A 46 -13.05 2.97 -2.48
C VAL A 46 -12.08 2.25 -1.50
N PRO A 47 -11.12 2.99 -0.90
CA PRO A 47 -10.22 2.49 0.14
C PRO A 47 -10.88 1.65 1.24
N ALA A 48 -12.07 2.04 1.70
CA ALA A 48 -12.79 1.32 2.76
C ALA A 48 -13.26 -0.09 2.35
N VAL A 49 -13.77 -0.26 1.13
CA VAL A 49 -14.27 -1.56 0.63
C VAL A 49 -13.12 -2.53 0.39
N VAL A 50 -12.03 -2.04 -0.19
CA VAL A 50 -10.79 -2.81 -0.35
C VAL A 50 -10.23 -3.19 1.01
N CYS A 51 -10.26 -2.26 1.98
CA CYS A 51 -9.76 -2.52 3.32
C CYS A 51 -10.49 -3.64 4.03
N ASP A 52 -11.81 -3.59 4.01
CA ASP A 52 -12.63 -4.59 4.67
C ASP A 52 -12.58 -5.93 3.93
N PHE A 53 -12.41 -5.92 2.60
CA PHE A 53 -12.28 -7.14 1.79
C PHE A 53 -11.05 -7.99 2.18
N PHE A 54 -9.88 -7.36 2.34
CA PHE A 54 -8.64 -8.10 2.65
C PHE A 54 -8.28 -8.15 4.14
N TRP A 55 -8.77 -7.21 4.96
CA TRP A 55 -8.33 -7.03 6.34
C TRP A 55 -9.48 -6.90 7.36
N GLY A 56 -10.71 -7.20 6.95
CA GLY A 56 -11.86 -7.28 7.84
C GLY A 56 -11.60 -8.26 9.00
N GLY A 57 -11.41 -7.72 10.21
CA GLY A 57 -11.20 -8.51 11.43
C GLY A 57 -9.75 -8.56 11.96
N VAL A 58 -8.79 -7.92 11.29
CA VAL A 58 -7.40 -7.84 11.78
C VAL A 58 -7.25 -6.62 12.68
N ARG A 59 -6.97 -6.84 13.98
CA ARG A 59 -6.75 -5.78 14.98
C ARG A 59 -5.26 -5.58 15.25
N LEU A 60 -4.87 -4.32 15.43
CA LEU A 60 -3.57 -3.94 15.96
C LEU A 60 -3.52 -4.19 17.47
N ASP A 61 -2.54 -4.95 17.94
CA ASP A 61 -2.18 -5.02 19.35
C ASP A 61 -1.20 -3.89 19.70
N ALA A 62 -1.14 -3.48 20.98
CA ALA A 62 -0.22 -2.43 21.45
C ALA A 62 1.28 -2.74 21.20
N GLY A 63 1.61 -3.98 20.85
CA GLY A 63 2.96 -4.45 20.54
C GLY A 63 3.29 -4.54 19.04
N ASP A 64 2.35 -4.23 18.15
CA ASP A 64 2.58 -4.37 16.70
C ASP A 64 3.52 -3.28 16.18
N ARG A 65 4.63 -3.71 15.60
CA ARG A 65 5.67 -2.84 15.04
C ARG A 65 6.10 -3.35 13.68
N LEU A 66 6.45 -2.43 12.79
CA LEU A 66 7.08 -2.77 11.52
C LEU A 66 8.36 -3.58 11.72
N SER A 67 8.72 -4.40 10.73
CA SER A 67 9.95 -5.17 10.79
C SER A 67 11.17 -4.25 10.69
N SER A 68 12.16 -4.47 11.56
CA SER A 68 13.44 -3.77 11.43
C SER A 68 14.19 -4.20 10.15
N ILE A 69 15.06 -3.32 9.63
CA ILE A 69 15.84 -3.56 8.40
C ILE A 69 16.51 -4.95 8.37
N PRO A 70 17.21 -5.42 9.43
CA PRO A 70 17.81 -6.76 9.42
C PRO A 70 16.79 -7.89 9.28
N ARG A 71 15.60 -7.75 9.87
CA ARG A 71 14.51 -8.73 9.76
C ARG A 71 13.91 -8.74 8.36
N LEU A 72 13.75 -7.57 7.74
CA LEU A 72 13.30 -7.47 6.35
C LEU A 72 14.26 -8.18 5.38
N ILE A 73 15.57 -8.05 5.60
CA ILE A 73 16.57 -8.78 4.80
C ILE A 73 16.40 -10.30 4.99
N ARG A 74 16.18 -10.76 6.23
CA ARG A 74 15.91 -12.16 6.51
C ARG A 74 14.63 -12.65 5.82
N LEU A 75 13.54 -11.88 5.85
CA LEU A 75 12.29 -12.21 5.15
C LEU A 75 12.50 -12.33 3.64
N ARG A 76 13.23 -11.37 3.04
CA ARG A 76 13.62 -11.43 1.62
C ARG A 76 14.33 -12.74 1.28
N LEU A 77 15.32 -13.12 2.09
CA LEU A 77 16.06 -14.37 1.88
C LEU A 77 15.14 -15.60 2.00
N MET A 78 14.23 -15.60 2.97
CA MET A 78 13.26 -16.68 3.17
C MET A 78 12.24 -16.80 2.02
N ASN A 79 11.87 -15.68 1.40
CA ASN A 79 10.88 -15.61 0.33
C ASN A 79 11.44 -15.82 -1.07
N ARG A 80 12.77 -15.82 -1.25
CA ARG A 80 13.43 -15.95 -2.55
C ARG A 80 12.94 -17.15 -3.39
N TRP A 81 12.52 -18.24 -2.72
CA TRP A 81 12.11 -19.49 -3.37
C TRP A 81 10.68 -19.90 -3.05
N ARG A 82 9.93 -19.08 -2.29
CA ARG A 82 8.57 -19.43 -1.86
C ARG A 82 7.55 -19.01 -2.90
N ARG A 83 6.59 -19.88 -3.18
CA ARG A 83 5.40 -19.54 -3.98
C ARG A 83 4.60 -18.41 -3.31
N ASP A 84 4.28 -18.59 -2.03
CA ASP A 84 3.53 -17.62 -1.25
C ASP A 84 4.47 -16.84 -0.33
N PRO A 85 4.58 -15.50 -0.49
CA PRO A 85 5.41 -14.69 0.37
C PRO A 85 4.95 -14.73 1.82
N VAL A 86 5.92 -14.55 2.71
CA VAL A 86 5.72 -14.47 4.14
C VAL A 86 6.07 -13.06 4.61
N VAL A 87 5.11 -12.38 5.23
CA VAL A 87 5.28 -11.04 5.79
C VAL A 87 5.27 -11.08 7.33
N SER A 88 5.67 -9.98 7.97
CA SER A 88 5.44 -9.81 9.40
C SER A 88 3.95 -9.92 9.73
N ALA A 89 3.61 -10.53 10.86
CA ALA A 89 2.22 -10.53 11.33
C ALA A 89 1.66 -9.11 11.59
N SER A 90 2.53 -8.13 11.92
CA SER A 90 2.14 -6.73 12.10
C SER A 90 1.89 -5.99 10.79
N PHE A 91 2.28 -6.57 9.65
CA PHE A 91 2.16 -5.92 8.34
C PHE A 91 0.71 -5.58 8.00
N PHE A 92 -0.19 -6.57 8.11
CA PHE A 92 -1.60 -6.40 7.77
C PHE A 92 -2.38 -5.46 8.71
N PRO A 93 -2.26 -5.60 10.05
CA PRO A 93 -2.86 -4.63 10.95
C PRO A 93 -2.43 -3.18 10.64
N LEU A 94 -1.14 -2.95 10.37
CA LEU A 94 -0.62 -1.62 10.08
C LEU A 94 -1.06 -1.10 8.71
N ALA A 95 -1.05 -1.94 7.69
CA ALA A 95 -1.55 -1.58 6.36
C ALA A 95 -3.04 -1.19 6.43
N ASN A 96 -3.86 -1.97 7.15
CA ASN A 96 -5.27 -1.68 7.33
C ASN A 96 -5.49 -0.36 8.10
N ASP A 97 -4.78 -0.14 9.21
CA ASP A 97 -4.90 1.08 10.01
C ASP A 97 -4.51 2.33 9.23
N VAL A 98 -3.39 2.29 8.51
CA VAL A 98 -2.90 3.43 7.71
C VAL A 98 -3.87 3.75 6.59
N VAL A 99 -4.35 2.75 5.86
CA VAL A 99 -5.31 3.00 4.77
C VAL A 99 -6.65 3.51 5.32
N ARG A 100 -7.11 3.01 6.48
CA ARG A 100 -8.31 3.55 7.15
C ARG A 100 -8.12 5.00 7.59
N LYS A 101 -6.96 5.35 8.14
CA LYS A 101 -6.62 6.74 8.48
C LYS A 101 -6.57 7.62 7.25
N ILE A 102 -6.03 7.13 6.13
CA ILE A 102 -6.05 7.84 4.86
C ILE A 102 -7.48 8.03 4.36
N ALA A 103 -8.32 7.00 4.44
CA ALA A 103 -9.73 7.10 4.06
C ALA A 103 -10.46 8.15 4.91
N GLY A 104 -10.32 8.09 6.24
CA GLY A 104 -10.87 9.10 7.15
C GLY A 104 -10.31 10.50 6.86
N TYR A 105 -9.01 10.61 6.59
CA TYR A 105 -8.36 11.85 6.16
C TYR A 105 -8.88 12.35 4.80
N LEU A 106 -9.32 11.49 3.89
CA LEU A 106 -9.92 11.88 2.61
C LEU A 106 -11.40 12.28 2.76
N ASP A 107 -12.10 11.72 3.75
CA ASP A 107 -13.52 12.00 4.03
C ASP A 107 -13.75 13.23 4.95
N ASP A 108 -12.90 13.50 5.95
CA ASP A 108 -13.05 14.62 6.89
C ASP A 108 -12.66 15.99 6.29
N GLY A 109 -13.57 16.74 5.67
CA GLY A 109 -13.26 18.02 4.99
C GLY A 109 -12.55 19.12 5.82
N GLN A 110 -12.30 18.93 7.12
CA GLN A 110 -11.58 19.87 8.00
C GLN A 110 -10.15 19.42 8.37
N ALA A 111 -9.69 18.24 7.94
CA ALA A 111 -8.38 17.72 8.31
C ALA A 111 -7.20 18.60 7.82
N ARG A 112 -6.23 18.84 8.70
CA ARG A 112 -5.02 19.64 8.42
C ARG A 112 -3.99 18.83 7.63
N ILE A 113 -3.58 19.35 6.47
CA ILE A 113 -2.78 18.64 5.45
C ILE A 113 -1.31 18.43 5.90
N ASP A 114 -0.82 19.25 6.82
CA ASP A 114 0.60 19.51 7.05
C ASP A 114 1.33 18.40 7.85
N MET A 115 0.81 17.95 9.00
CA MET A 115 1.49 16.93 9.81
C MET A 115 0.95 15.51 9.62
N GLU A 116 -0.35 15.37 9.46
CA GLU A 116 -1.00 14.05 9.41
C GLU A 116 -0.65 13.30 8.11
N ALA A 117 -0.66 14.00 6.97
CA ALA A 117 -0.23 13.43 5.70
C ALA A 117 1.24 12.96 5.75
N SER A 118 2.14 13.78 6.32
CA SER A 118 3.57 13.45 6.45
C SER A 118 3.82 12.16 7.24
N HIS A 119 3.04 11.91 8.30
CA HIS A 119 3.14 10.68 9.08
C HIS A 119 2.60 9.46 8.33
N LEU A 120 1.45 9.60 7.67
CA LEU A 120 0.84 8.54 6.87
C LEU A 120 1.75 8.14 5.69
N HIS A 121 2.40 9.12 5.06
CA HIS A 121 3.44 8.90 4.06
C HIS A 121 4.59 8.04 4.55
N LEU A 122 5.13 8.38 5.71
CA LEU A 122 6.26 7.65 6.28
C LEU A 122 5.88 6.18 6.50
N ILE A 123 4.71 5.91 7.09
CA ILE A 123 4.26 4.53 7.33
C ILE A 123 3.98 3.80 6.01
N LEU A 124 3.32 4.43 5.03
CA LEU A 124 3.11 3.86 3.70
C LEU A 124 4.44 3.51 3.02
N ALA A 125 5.43 4.40 3.06
CA ALA A 125 6.75 4.16 2.49
C ALA A 125 7.43 2.95 3.16
N TYR A 126 7.32 2.81 4.48
CA TYR A 126 7.84 1.64 5.19
C TYR A 126 7.12 0.34 4.83
N LEU A 127 5.79 0.36 4.73
CA LEU A 127 4.99 -0.81 4.33
C LEU A 127 5.34 -1.23 2.89
N ASN A 128 5.43 -0.26 1.98
CA ASN A 128 5.86 -0.48 0.60
C ASN A 128 7.28 -1.07 0.53
N GLU A 129 8.21 -0.60 1.38
CA GLU A 129 9.56 -1.14 1.45
C GLU A 129 9.61 -2.57 2.02
N GLU A 130 8.79 -2.88 3.03
CA GLU A 130 8.66 -4.23 3.58
C GLU A 130 8.13 -5.20 2.52
N LEU A 131 7.06 -4.84 1.79
CA LEU A 131 6.54 -5.63 0.67
C LEU A 131 7.56 -5.78 -0.45
N ARG A 132 8.24 -4.69 -0.85
CA ARG A 132 9.26 -4.70 -1.89
C ARG A 132 10.38 -5.67 -1.59
N ARG A 133 10.87 -5.66 -0.35
CA ARG A 133 11.92 -6.60 0.09
C ARG A 133 11.41 -8.03 0.13
N THR A 134 10.15 -8.22 0.53
CA THR A 134 9.51 -9.54 0.65
C THR A 134 9.28 -10.19 -0.73
N LEU A 135 8.74 -9.43 -1.69
CA LEU A 135 8.41 -9.91 -3.03
C LEU A 135 9.65 -10.01 -3.95
N GLY A 136 10.67 -9.20 -3.70
CA GLY A 136 11.89 -9.16 -4.51
C GLY A 136 11.73 -8.35 -5.80
N SER A 137 12.86 -8.10 -6.46
CA SER A 137 12.96 -7.11 -7.56
C SER A 137 12.06 -7.42 -8.77
N ALA A 138 11.92 -8.70 -9.11
CA ALA A 138 11.15 -9.13 -10.29
C ALA A 138 9.67 -8.75 -10.25
N TYR A 139 9.10 -8.54 -9.05
CA TYR A 139 7.70 -8.14 -8.87
C TYR A 139 7.56 -6.66 -8.49
N THR A 140 8.66 -5.99 -8.15
CA THR A 140 8.65 -4.58 -7.74
C THR A 140 8.72 -3.61 -8.90
N ASP A 141 9.31 -4.06 -10.02
CA ASP A 141 9.32 -3.28 -11.24
C ASP A 141 7.89 -3.10 -11.78
N ALA A 142 7.01 -4.08 -11.53
CA ALA A 142 5.62 -4.08 -11.99
C ALA A 142 4.77 -2.96 -11.37
N TYR A 143 4.97 -2.61 -10.09
CA TYR A 143 4.27 -1.49 -9.45
C TYR A 143 5.11 -0.20 -9.35
N GLY A 144 6.33 -0.19 -9.88
CA GLY A 144 7.15 1.02 -10.01
C GLY A 144 6.52 2.07 -10.93
N CYS A 145 5.67 1.64 -11.85
CA CYS A 145 4.89 2.48 -12.77
C CYS A 145 3.39 2.32 -12.53
N VAL A 146 2.95 2.12 -11.29
CA VAL A 146 1.52 2.10 -10.98
C VAL A 146 0.90 3.48 -11.28
N GLU A 147 -0.32 3.46 -11.79
CA GLU A 147 -1.11 4.65 -12.00
C GLU A 147 -1.29 5.46 -10.70
N HIS A 148 -1.24 6.80 -10.78
CA HIS A 148 -1.31 7.71 -9.64
C HIS A 148 -1.60 9.15 -10.09
N PHE A 149 -1.97 10.03 -9.15
CA PHE A 149 -2.35 11.40 -9.43
C PHE A 149 -1.20 12.21 -10.07
N ASN A 150 -1.53 13.01 -11.10
CA ASN A 150 -0.63 13.90 -11.84
C ASN A 150 0.54 13.16 -12.54
N GLN A 151 0.18 12.27 -13.49
CA GLN A 151 1.14 11.59 -14.36
C GLN A 151 1.70 12.57 -15.40
N CYS A 152 2.97 12.94 -15.28
CA CYS A 152 3.63 13.86 -16.21
C CYS A 152 4.86 13.25 -16.90
N ASP A 153 4.99 11.93 -16.95
CA ASP A 153 6.21 11.26 -17.42
C ASP A 153 5.96 10.42 -18.68
N HIS A 154 6.94 10.32 -19.57
CA HIS A 154 6.89 9.51 -20.81
C HIS A 154 6.85 7.98 -20.56
N LYS A 155 6.63 7.55 -19.31
CA LYS A 155 6.61 6.15 -18.90
C LYS A 155 5.21 5.58 -19.09
N GLN A 156 5.13 4.31 -19.49
CA GLN A 156 3.86 3.58 -19.51
C GLN A 156 3.47 3.22 -18.07
N PHE A 157 2.40 3.83 -17.58
CA PHE A 157 1.78 3.48 -16.30
C PHE A 157 0.80 2.32 -16.47
N ARG A 158 0.58 1.56 -15.40
CA ARG A 158 -0.32 0.40 -15.40
C ARG A 158 -1.32 0.50 -14.27
N SER A 159 -2.56 0.11 -14.53
CA SER A 159 -3.57 -0.06 -13.48
C SER A 159 -3.23 -1.28 -12.60
N ILE A 160 -3.82 -1.36 -11.41
CA ILE A 160 -3.62 -2.52 -10.51
C ILE A 160 -4.06 -3.82 -11.21
N ASP A 161 -5.15 -3.77 -11.96
CA ASP A 161 -5.68 -4.90 -12.73
C ASP A 161 -4.66 -5.41 -13.76
N GLU A 162 -3.97 -4.51 -14.45
CA GLU A 162 -2.91 -4.86 -15.41
C GLU A 162 -1.66 -5.43 -14.73
N ILE A 163 -1.31 -4.92 -13.54
CA ILE A 163 -0.17 -5.39 -12.75
C ILE A 163 -0.42 -6.81 -12.24
N VAL A 164 -1.62 -7.08 -11.71
CA VAL A 164 -1.99 -8.39 -11.16
C VAL A 164 -2.42 -9.38 -12.27
N GLY A 165 -2.87 -8.87 -13.43
CA GLY A 165 -3.32 -9.66 -14.57
C GLY A 165 -4.77 -10.14 -14.48
N ARG A 166 -5.56 -9.58 -13.56
CA ARG A 166 -7.01 -9.83 -13.39
C ARG A 166 -7.64 -8.66 -12.64
N LYS A 167 -8.96 -8.53 -12.75
CA LYS A 167 -9.74 -7.56 -11.99
C LYS A 167 -9.45 -7.69 -10.50
N TRP A 168 -9.11 -6.59 -9.83
CA TRP A 168 -8.83 -6.49 -8.40
C TRP A 168 -9.83 -5.52 -7.74
N PRO A 169 -10.26 -5.73 -6.48
CA PRO A 169 -10.05 -6.91 -5.64
C PRO A 169 -10.89 -8.10 -6.15
N PHE A 170 -10.44 -9.33 -5.89
CA PHE A 170 -10.80 -10.48 -6.72
C PHE A 170 -11.28 -11.72 -5.98
#